data_AF-A0A9D7ABB3-F1
#
_entry.id   AF-A0A9D7ABB3-F1
#
_cell.length_a   1.000
_cell.length_b   1.000
_cell.length_c   1.000
_cell.angle_alpha   90.00
_cell.angle_beta   90.00
_cell.angle_gamma   90.00
#
_symmetry.space_group_name_H-M   'P 1'
#
loop_
_entity.id
_entity.type
_entity.pdbx_description
1 polymer ?
#
loop_
_entity_poly.entity_id
_entity_poly.type
_entity_poly.pdbx_seq_one_letter_code
_entity_poly.pdbx_strand_id
1 'polypeptide(L)'
;RQRTLVRRAGLPDALPNTTFVRLWTAMQHDKKVAQGRVFCVLPERIGKVVIQPLEREACRQWLAQQRRRGNPVRSRSRPRT
;
A
#
# COMPACT_ATOMS: atom_id res chain seq x y z
N ARG A 1 -2.61 13.11 6.85
CA ARG A 1 -2.65 14.12 5.77
C ARG A 1 -2.88 13.50 4.38
N GLN A 2 -1.96 12.69 3.83
CA GLN A 2 -2.09 12.11 2.47
C GLN A 2 -3.39 11.30 2.28
N ARG A 3 -3.73 10.39 3.22
CA ARG A 3 -4.99 9.62 3.19
C ARG A 3 -6.24 10.50 3.11
N THR A 4 -6.25 11.60 3.86
CA THR A 4 -7.35 12.57 3.84
C THR A 4 -7.52 13.22 2.46
N LEU A 5 -6.41 13.57 1.80
CA LEU A 5 -6.44 14.12 0.44
C LEU A 5 -6.96 13.10 -0.57
N VAL A 6 -6.46 11.86 -0.51
CA VAL A 6 -6.92 10.75 -1.38
C VAL A 6 -8.43 10.54 -1.22
N ARG A 7 -8.94 10.49 0.02
CA ARG A 7 -10.39 10.35 0.28
C ARG A 7 -11.20 11.53 -0.22
N ARG A 8 -10.72 12.76 -0.03
CA ARG A 8 -11.41 13.97 -0.52
C ARG A 8 -11.50 14.02 -2.04
N ALA A 9 -10.54 13.42 -2.74
CA ALA A 9 -10.58 13.24 -4.19
C ALA A 9 -11.50 12.08 -4.63
N GLY A 10 -12.22 11.41 -3.71
CA GLY A 10 -13.08 10.28 -4.02
C GLY A 10 -12.33 8.97 -4.30
N LEU A 11 -11.04 8.90 -4.01
CA LEU A 11 -10.20 7.73 -4.29
C LEU A 11 -10.09 6.78 -3.08
N PRO A 12 -9.89 5.47 -3.30
CA PRO A 12 -9.65 4.52 -2.23
C PRO A 12 -8.26 4.71 -1.61
N ASP A 13 -8.19 4.74 -0.27
CA ASP A 13 -6.94 4.86 0.51
C ASP A 13 -6.59 3.58 1.30
N ALA A 14 -7.33 2.51 1.06
CA ALA A 14 -7.11 1.19 1.64
C ALA A 14 -6.59 0.23 0.56
N LEU A 15 -5.74 -0.70 0.98
CA LEU A 15 -5.28 -1.78 0.11
C LEU A 15 -6.43 -2.77 -0.15
N PRO A 16 -6.48 -3.37 -1.36
CA PRO A 16 -7.38 -4.49 -1.63
C PRO A 16 -6.99 -5.71 -0.77
N ASN A 17 -7.92 -6.65 -0.60
CA ASN A 17 -7.63 -7.91 0.07
C ASN A 17 -6.66 -8.75 -0.78
N THR A 18 -5.37 -8.69 -0.46
CA THR A 18 -4.30 -9.44 -1.14
C THR A 18 -3.34 -10.06 -0.12
N THR A 19 -2.72 -11.18 -0.46
CA THR A 19 -1.70 -11.83 0.37
C THR A 19 -0.33 -11.17 0.17
N PHE A 20 0.55 -11.29 1.17
CA PHE A 20 1.92 -10.79 1.04
C PHE A 20 2.65 -11.40 -0.15
N VAL A 21 2.49 -12.71 -0.37
CA VAL A 21 3.10 -13.42 -1.50
C VAL A 21 2.67 -12.81 -2.83
N ARG A 22 1.35 -12.62 -3.05
CA ARG A 22 0.85 -12.02 -4.29
C ARG A 22 1.35 -10.59 -4.49
N LEU A 23 1.34 -9.78 -3.42
CA LEU A 23 1.87 -8.42 -3.48
C LEU A 23 3.37 -8.40 -3.84
N TRP A 24 4.18 -9.18 -3.12
CA TRP A 24 5.62 -9.21 -3.31
C TRP A 24 6.02 -9.73 -4.69
N THR A 25 5.38 -10.81 -5.15
CA THR A 25 5.61 -11.34 -6.50
C THR A 25 5.26 -10.29 -7.56
N ALA A 26 4.14 -9.56 -7.41
CA ALA A 26 3.81 -8.49 -8.35
C ALA A 26 4.86 -7.36 -8.33
N MET A 27 5.36 -6.97 -7.16
CA MET A 27 6.41 -5.95 -7.02
C MET A 27 7.74 -6.36 -7.67
N GLN A 28 8.06 -7.66 -7.74
CA GLN A 28 9.25 -8.17 -8.41
C GLN A 28 9.27 -7.91 -9.94
N HIS A 29 8.12 -7.58 -10.52
CA HIS A 29 8.00 -7.22 -11.94
C HIS A 29 8.03 -5.71 -12.19
N ASP A 30 8.18 -4.88 -11.14
CA ASP A 30 8.31 -3.44 -11.31
C ASP A 30 9.63 -3.09 -12.02
N LYS A 31 9.62 -2.05 -12.87
CA LYS A 31 10.82 -1.59 -13.59
C LYS A 31 11.92 -1.08 -12.66
N LYS A 32 11.60 -0.76 -11.40
CA LYS A 32 12.53 -0.34 -10.33
C LYS A 32 13.05 -1.53 -9.52
N VAL A 33 12.97 -2.74 -10.06
CA VAL A 33 13.70 -3.89 -9.52
C VAL A 33 15.08 -3.92 -10.15
N ALA A 34 16.12 -3.84 -9.32
CA ALA A 34 17.51 -4.01 -9.75
C ALA A 34 18.17 -5.08 -8.89
N GLN A 35 18.80 -6.07 -9.54
CA GLN A 35 19.46 -7.20 -8.87
C GLN A 35 18.56 -7.94 -7.85
N GLY A 36 17.27 -8.08 -8.15
CA GLY A 36 16.30 -8.73 -7.26
C GLY A 36 15.91 -7.93 -6.02
N ARG A 37 16.33 -6.66 -5.92
CA ARG A 37 15.90 -5.72 -4.87
C ARG A 37 14.81 -4.81 -5.43
N VAL A 38 13.72 -4.69 -4.69
CA VAL A 38 12.65 -3.74 -5.03
C VAL A 38 13.05 -2.35 -4.53
N PHE A 39 13.04 -1.34 -5.39
CA PHE A 39 13.24 0.04 -4.98
C PHE A 39 11.92 0.80 -4.91
N CYS A 40 11.77 1.64 -3.89
CA CYS A 40 10.58 2.43 -3.65
C CYS A 40 10.90 3.92 -3.59
N VAL A 41 9.93 4.74 -4.01
CA VAL A 41 9.97 6.19 -3.82
C VAL A 41 9.35 6.49 -2.46
N LEU A 42 10.15 6.97 -1.53
CA LEU A 42 9.73 7.29 -0.17
C LEU A 42 9.67 8.80 0.03
N PRO A 43 8.54 9.35 0.51
CA PRO A 43 8.46 10.78 0.80
C PRO A 43 9.19 11.10 2.11
N GLU A 44 10.14 12.03 2.06
CA GLU A 44 10.71 12.62 3.27
C GLU A 44 9.85 13.79 3.76
N ARG A 45 9.38 14.62 2.81
CA ARG A 45 8.46 15.73 3.02
C ARG A 45 7.74 16.06 1.71
N ILE A 46 6.74 16.94 1.75
CA ILE A 46 6.06 17.38 0.52
C ILE A 46 7.09 18.05 -0.40
N GLY A 47 7.13 17.62 -1.66
CA GLY A 47 8.09 18.10 -2.66
C GLY A 47 9.50 17.50 -2.57
N LYS A 48 9.77 16.59 -1.63
CA LYS A 48 11.07 15.91 -1.50
C LYS A 48 10.91 14.40 -1.30
N VAL A 49 11.55 13.63 -2.18
CA VAL A 49 11.50 12.16 -2.17
C VAL A 49 12.89 11.56 -2.26
N VAL A 50 13.03 10.34 -1.77
CA VAL A 50 14.24 9.52 -1.93
C VAL A 50 13.88 8.20 -2.58
N ILE A 51 14.81 7.61 -3.33
CA ILE A 51 14.69 6.27 -3.88
C ILE A 51 15.54 5.36 -3.00
N GLN A 52 14.91 4.38 -2.36
CA GLN A 52 15.59 3.48 -1.43
C GLN A 52 15.18 2.02 -1.67
N PRO A 53 16.07 1.05 -1.40
CA PRO A 53 15.69 -0.36 -1.41
C PRO A 53 14.63 -0.62 -0.33
N LEU A 54 13.62 -1.39 -0.70
CA LEU A 54 12.57 -1.85 0.20
C LEU A 54 12.89 -3.27 0.66
N GLU A 55 13.20 -3.40 1.94
CA GLU A 55 13.43 -4.69 2.55
C GLU A 55 12.15 -5.53 2.60
N ARG A 56 12.27 -6.81 2.21
CA ARG A 56 11.14 -7.73 2.11
C ARG A 56 10.38 -7.87 3.42
N GLU A 57 11.11 -8.01 4.53
CA GLU A 57 10.51 -8.21 5.84
C GLU A 57 9.85 -6.93 6.36
N ALA A 58 10.45 -5.75 6.10
CA ALA A 58 9.82 -4.47 6.41
C ALA A 58 8.48 -4.29 5.65
N CYS A 59 8.45 -4.66 4.37
CA CYS A 59 7.22 -4.66 3.58
C CYS A 59 6.16 -5.62 4.13
N ARG A 60 6.58 -6.82 4.58
CA ARG A 60 5.69 -7.83 5.19
C ARG A 60 5.04 -7.30 6.47
N GLN A 61 5.86 -6.73 7.36
CA GLN A 61 5.40 -6.14 8.61
C GLN A 61 4.45 -4.97 8.37
N TRP A 62 4.78 -4.09 7.41
CA TRP A 62 3.91 -2.99 7.03
C TRP A 62 2.54 -3.49 6.55
N LEU A 63 2.48 -4.50 5.67
CA LEU A 63 1.22 -5.04 5.19
C LEU A 63 0.37 -5.64 6.33
N ALA A 64 1.01 -6.35 7.27
CA ALA A 64 0.34 -6.87 8.46
C ALA A 64 -0.24 -5.75 9.34
N GLN A 65 0.49 -4.64 9.51
CA GLN A 65 0.00 -3.46 10.23
C GLN A 65 -1.16 -2.78 9.50
N GLN A 66 -1.12 -2.66 8.18
CA GLN A 66 -2.23 -2.09 7.41
C GLN A 66 -3.50 -2.92 7.53
N ARG A 67 -3.38 -4.25 7.58
CA ARG A 67 -4.52 -5.16 7.82
C ARG A 67 -5.14 -4.96 9.21
N ARG A 68 -4.32 -4.77 10.25
CA ARG A 68 -4.80 -4.45 11.61
C ARG A 68 -5.51 -3.08 11.66
N ARG A 69 -5.00 -2.09 10.92
CA ARG A 69 -5.59 -0.74 10.82
C ARG A 69 -6.82 -0.67 9.91
N GLY A 70 -6.95 -1.62 8.99
CA GLY A 70 -7.98 -1.67 7.94
C GLY A 70 -9.28 -2.37 8.35
N ASN A 71 -9.50 -2.66 9.64
CA ASN A 71 -10.79 -3.16 10.10
C ASN A 71 -11.69 -2.02 10.61
N PRO A 72 -12.46 -1.38 9.73
CA PRO A 72 -13.82 -1.03 10.03
C PRO A 72 -14.73 -1.90 9.16
N VAL A 73 -15.48 -2.78 9.83
CA VAL A 73 -16.69 -3.38 9.27
C VAL A 73 -17.51 -2.29 8.59
N ARG A 74 -17.66 -2.37 7.26
CA ARG A 74 -18.80 -1.78 6.57
C ARG A 74 -19.31 -2.78 5.54
N SER A 75 -20.08 -3.73 6.09
CA SER A 75 -21.30 -4.20 5.44
C SER A 75 -21.99 -3.00 4.77
N ARG A 76 -22.03 -3.00 3.43
CA ARG A 76 -23.06 -2.29 2.69
C ARG A 76 -24.09 -3.34 2.31
N SER A 77 -24.93 -3.70 3.26
CA SER A 77 -26.27 -4.21 2.95
C SER A 77 -26.98 -3.15 2.10
N ARG A 78 -27.23 -3.45 0.83
CA ARG A 78 -28.19 -2.71 0.02
C ARG A 78 -29.59 -3.00 0.57
N PRO A 79 -30.41 -1.99 0.92
CA PRO A 79 -31.85 -2.21 0.99
C PRO A 79 -32.36 -2.29 -0.46
N ARG A 80 -32.98 -3.40 -0.84
CA ARG A 80 -33.90 -3.41 -1.99
C ARG A 80 -35.26 -2.98 -1.47
N THR A 81 -35.67 -1.77 -1.87
CA THR A 81 -37.07 -1.41 -2.10
C THR A 81 -37.67 -2.28 -3.19
#